data_AF-A0A4D6N8F7-F1
#
_entry.id   AF-A0A4D6N8F7-F1
#
_cell.length_a   1.000
_cell.length_b   1.000
_cell.length_c   1.000
_cell.angle_alpha   90.00
_cell.angle_beta   90.00
_cell.angle_gamma   90.00
#
_symmetry.space_group_name_H-M   'P 1'
#
loop_
_entity.id
_entity.type
_entity.pdbx_description
1 polymer ?
#
loop_
_entity_poly.entity_id
_entity_poly.type
_entity_poly.pdbx_seq_one_letter_code
_entity_poly.pdbx_strand_id
1 'polypeptide(L)'
;MALSQKDLLRRIKQKVNIKIGVSSPVQGSSSHKEPESGLGITIREPTLKKRKLVSNSTREGLLHYLHQAEASSLFLVNHLEVELVKIRQVLKDKEIELGGKETELATLRVKVHELIPKMETYETQVQELAEKCKKLENEKEEMADQLCTTLNQGFQLALNQIKVLCPDVDISGADITKEVVDGQLVEITDD
;
A
#
# COMPACT_ATOMS: atom_id res chain seq x y z
N MET A 1 -18.33 4.57 -0.94
CA MET A 1 -18.12 4.17 -2.35
C MET A 1 -16.75 3.54 -2.49
N ALA A 2 -16.70 2.20 -2.58
CA ALA A 2 -15.45 1.45 -2.73
C ALA A 2 -14.96 1.55 -4.19
N LEU A 3 -13.67 1.86 -4.38
CA LEU A 3 -13.07 1.94 -5.71
C LEU A 3 -12.93 0.53 -6.30
N SER A 4 -13.30 0.39 -7.57
CA SER A 4 -13.16 -0.87 -8.31
C SER A 4 -11.70 -1.31 -8.38
N GLN A 5 -11.45 -2.62 -8.30
CA GLN A 5 -10.11 -3.22 -8.45
C GLN A 5 -9.40 -2.78 -9.74
N LYS A 6 -10.17 -2.47 -10.79
CA LYS A 6 -9.66 -1.92 -12.07
C LYS A 6 -9.13 -0.49 -11.91
N ASP A 7 -9.72 0.32 -11.05
CA ASP A 7 -9.27 1.70 -10.80
C ASP A 7 -8.03 1.73 -9.91
N LEU A 8 -7.91 0.77 -8.98
CA LEU A 8 -6.72 0.60 -8.16
C LEU A 8 -5.49 0.24 -9.01
N LEU A 9 -5.65 -0.72 -9.94
CA LEU A 9 -4.60 -1.11 -10.88
C LEU A 9 -4.20 0.05 -11.81
N ARG A 10 -5.16 0.86 -12.25
CA ARG A 10 -4.89 2.04 -13.09
C ARG A 10 -4.05 3.08 -12.34
N ARG A 11 -4.34 3.34 -11.06
CA ARG A 11 -3.54 4.26 -10.22
C ARG A 11 -2.12 3.76 -9.94
N ILE A 12 -1.95 2.45 -9.72
CA ILE A 12 -0.63 1.86 -9.50
C ILE A 12 0.23 2.00 -10.77
N LYS A 13 -0.34 1.72 -11.95
CA LYS A 13 0.35 1.88 -13.24
C LYS A 13 0.70 3.34 -13.54
N GLN A 14 -0.12 4.29 -13.09
CA GLN A 14 0.14 5.73 -13.23
C GLN A 14 1.23 6.23 -12.27
N LYS A 15 1.39 5.61 -11.09
CA LYS A 15 2.48 5.92 -10.14
C LYS A 15 3.85 5.38 -10.56
N VAL A 16 3.90 4.29 -11.32
CA VAL A 16 5.18 3.72 -11.80
C VAL A 16 5.81 4.55 -12.93
N ASN A 17 5.04 5.44 -13.58
CA ASN A 17 5.51 6.24 -14.71
C ASN A 17 5.92 7.69 -14.35
N ILE A 18 6.04 8.02 -13.06
CA ILE A 18 6.48 9.34 -12.57
C ILE A 18 7.65 9.16 -11.61
N LYS A 19 8.80 8.63 -12.06
CA LYS A 19 10.13 8.97 -11.48
C LYS A 19 11.33 8.41 -12.26
N ILE A 20 11.43 8.65 -13.56
CA ILE A 20 12.72 8.53 -14.27
C ILE A 20 12.89 9.73 -15.21
N GLY A 21 13.98 10.48 -14.99
CA GLY A 21 14.44 11.64 -15.79
C GLY A 21 14.00 12.98 -15.20
N VAL A 22 14.83 14.03 -15.07
CA VAL A 22 16.10 14.38 -15.73
C VAL A 22 16.80 15.48 -14.91
N SER A 23 18.12 15.39 -14.72
CA SER A 23 19.02 16.56 -14.72
C SER A 23 20.39 16.13 -15.27
N SER A 24 20.55 16.18 -16.59
CA SER A 24 21.42 17.13 -17.31
C SER A 24 22.93 16.81 -17.24
N PRO A 25 23.53 16.32 -18.34
CA PRO A 25 24.98 16.31 -18.54
C PRO A 25 25.42 17.66 -19.13
N VAL A 26 26.35 18.35 -18.45
CA VAL A 26 26.98 19.56 -19.00
C VAL A 26 28.13 19.14 -19.92
N GLN A 27 27.95 19.50 -21.18
CA GLN A 27 28.91 19.46 -22.27
C GLN A 27 29.65 20.81 -22.31
N GLY A 28 30.97 20.79 -22.40
CA GLY A 28 31.79 22.00 -22.54
C GLY A 28 33.25 21.66 -22.80
N SER A 29 33.64 21.73 -24.07
CA SER A 29 34.93 21.39 -24.65
C SER A 29 35.97 22.50 -24.56
N SER A 30 37.23 22.16 -24.92
CA SER A 30 38.28 23.07 -25.45
C SER A 30 39.03 23.88 -24.38
N SER A 31 40.34 24.14 -24.42
CA SER A 31 41.39 23.99 -25.41
C SER A 31 42.74 24.15 -24.70
N HIS A 32 43.78 23.56 -25.30
CA HIS A 32 45.13 24.09 -25.38
C HIS A 32 46.16 23.92 -24.23
N LYS A 33 47.23 23.22 -24.64
CA LYS A 33 48.65 23.58 -24.52
C LYS A 33 49.28 23.41 -23.15
N GLU A 34 49.83 22.21 -23.00
CA GLU A 34 51.26 22.02 -22.74
C GLU A 34 52.11 23.20 -23.26
N PRO A 35 52.95 23.77 -22.39
CA PRO A 35 54.23 24.30 -22.80
C PRO A 35 55.31 23.41 -22.21
N GLU A 36 55.91 22.60 -23.09
CA GLU A 36 57.36 22.51 -23.09
C GLU A 36 57.91 23.93 -23.09
N SER A 37 58.59 24.30 -22.02
CA SER A 37 59.67 25.26 -22.15
C SER A 37 60.79 24.75 -21.27
N GLY A 38 61.69 24.01 -21.92
CA GLY A 38 63.05 23.89 -21.45
C GLY A 38 63.61 25.29 -21.25
N LEU A 39 63.76 25.70 -20.00
CA LEU A 39 64.81 26.63 -19.63
C LEU A 39 65.90 25.78 -19.01
N GLY A 40 66.97 25.60 -19.77
CA GLY A 40 68.24 25.17 -19.23
C GLY A 40 68.66 26.12 -18.13
N ILE A 41 68.42 25.74 -16.88
CA ILE A 41 69.08 26.34 -15.74
C ILE A 41 70.37 25.57 -15.60
N THR A 42 71.43 26.16 -16.14
CA THR A 42 72.82 25.79 -15.82
C THR A 42 72.89 25.45 -14.34
N ILE A 43 73.26 24.20 -14.02
CA ILE A 43 73.68 23.80 -12.67
C ILE A 43 74.94 24.61 -12.40
N ARG A 44 74.76 25.82 -11.86
CA ARG A 44 75.83 26.51 -11.15
C ARG A 44 75.89 25.86 -9.78
N GLU A 45 77.01 25.21 -9.52
CA GLU A 45 77.43 24.88 -8.16
C GLU A 45 77.05 26.02 -7.21
N PRO A 46 76.34 25.75 -6.10
CA PRO A 46 76.36 26.68 -4.99
C PRO A 46 77.75 26.55 -4.36
N THR A 47 78.71 27.25 -4.93
CA THR A 47 79.98 27.51 -4.26
C THR A 47 79.65 28.15 -2.92
N LEU A 48 79.92 27.38 -1.86
CA LEU A 48 79.93 27.81 -0.48
C LEU A 48 80.64 29.16 -0.38
N LYS A 49 79.90 30.26 -0.21
CA LYS A 49 80.39 31.50 0.42
C LYS A 49 79.28 32.53 0.60
N LYS A 50 79.26 33.07 1.82
CA LYS A 50 78.47 34.21 2.37
C LYS A 50 77.09 33.83 2.92
N ARG A 51 77.13 33.41 4.19
CA ARG A 51 76.06 33.48 5.19
C ARG A 51 75.45 34.90 5.14
N LYS A 52 74.39 35.09 4.35
CA LYS A 52 73.63 36.33 4.28
C LYS A 52 72.83 36.40 5.57
N LEU A 53 73.17 37.36 6.43
CA LEU A 53 72.43 37.65 7.66
C LEU A 53 70.96 37.82 7.27
N VAL A 54 70.10 36.88 7.63
CA VAL A 54 68.65 37.06 7.51
C VAL A 54 68.34 38.29 8.35
N SER A 55 67.85 39.36 7.73
CA SER A 55 67.47 40.58 8.43
C SER A 55 66.38 40.26 9.44
N ASN A 56 66.49 40.81 10.66
CA ASN A 56 65.55 40.57 11.77
C ASN A 56 64.08 40.74 11.34
N SER A 57 63.79 41.70 10.46
CA SER A 57 62.46 41.93 9.88
C SER A 57 61.87 40.73 9.12
N THR A 58 62.69 39.95 8.39
CA THR A 58 62.21 38.76 7.66
C THR A 58 61.84 37.63 8.62
N ARG A 59 62.61 37.49 9.71
CA ARG A 59 62.35 36.51 10.77
C ARG A 59 61.05 36.84 11.52
N GLU A 60 60.81 38.11 11.82
CA GLU A 60 59.59 38.58 12.48
C GLU A 60 58.34 38.36 11.62
N GLY A 61 58.42 38.61 10.31
CA GLY A 61 57.33 38.33 9.38
C GLY A 61 56.96 36.85 9.31
N LEU A 62 57.95 35.95 9.25
CA LEU A 62 57.71 34.50 9.28
C LEU A 62 57.04 34.04 10.59
N LEU A 63 57.46 34.60 11.72
CA LEU A 63 56.85 34.30 13.02
C LEU A 63 55.39 34.77 13.08
N HIS A 64 55.08 35.94 12.52
CA HIS A 64 53.70 36.44 12.43
C HIS A 64 52.81 35.50 11.60
N TYR A 65 53.27 35.08 10.42
CA TYR A 65 52.53 34.10 9.60
C TYR A 65 52.33 32.77 10.32
N LEU A 66 53.33 32.30 11.07
CA LEU A 66 53.21 31.07 11.84
C LEU A 66 52.13 31.18 12.93
N HIS A 67 52.13 32.27 13.72
CA HIS A 67 51.09 32.50 14.72
C HIS A 67 49.70 32.64 14.09
N GLN A 68 49.59 33.31 12.94
CA GLN A 68 48.32 33.43 12.22
C GLN A 68 47.82 32.06 11.72
N ALA A 69 48.71 31.23 11.19
CA ALA A 69 48.40 29.87 10.75
C ALA A 69 47.98 28.97 11.93
N GLU A 70 48.67 29.09 13.07
CA GLU A 70 48.34 28.36 14.30
C GLU A 70 46.95 28.76 14.82
N ALA A 71 46.66 30.06 14.92
CA ALA A 71 45.36 30.57 15.36
C ALA A 71 44.21 30.12 14.42
N SER A 72 44.44 30.15 13.10
CA SER A 72 43.47 29.70 12.09
C SER A 72 43.22 28.20 12.18
N SER A 73 44.29 27.41 12.41
CA SER A 73 44.19 25.96 12.58
C SER A 73 43.43 25.59 13.84
N LEU A 74 43.71 26.26 14.96
CA LEU A 74 43.00 26.05 16.23
C LEU A 74 41.52 26.40 16.10
N PHE A 75 41.19 27.49 15.41
CA PHE A 75 39.80 27.85 15.13
C PHE A 75 39.06 26.76 14.33
N LEU A 76 39.69 26.24 13.27
CA LEU A 76 39.10 25.18 12.46
C LEU A 76 38.92 23.87 13.26
N VAL A 77 39.91 23.50 14.07
CA VAL A 77 39.82 22.31 14.95
C VAL A 77 38.65 22.45 15.92
N ASN A 78 38.55 23.58 16.64
CA ASN A 78 37.44 23.82 17.57
C ASN A 78 36.08 23.77 16.87
N HIS A 79 35.97 24.34 15.65
CA HIS A 79 34.75 24.28 14.86
C HIS A 79 34.38 22.83 14.49
N LEU A 80 35.35 22.04 14.03
CA LEU A 80 35.14 20.63 13.69
C LEU A 80 34.77 19.79 14.92
N GLU A 81 35.35 20.06 16.09
CA GLU A 81 34.99 19.39 17.34
C GLU A 81 33.52 19.63 17.71
N VAL A 82 33.04 20.88 17.59
CA VAL A 82 31.63 21.21 17.84
C VAL A 82 30.72 20.48 16.86
N GLU A 83 31.04 20.46 15.56
CA GLU A 83 30.25 19.73 14.57
C GLU A 83 30.26 18.21 14.81
N LEU A 84 31.38 17.64 15.24
CA LEU A 84 31.45 16.22 15.62
C LEU A 84 30.56 15.90 16.81
N VAL A 85 30.48 16.77 17.81
CA VAL A 85 29.57 16.59 18.95
C VAL A 85 28.11 16.63 18.50
N LYS A 86 27.74 17.59 17.63
CA LYS A 86 26.38 17.68 17.07
C LYS A 86 26.00 16.44 16.28
N ILE A 87 26.88 15.96 15.40
CA ILE A 87 26.64 14.75 14.60
C ILE A 87 26.46 13.52 15.49
N ARG A 88 27.31 13.36 16.53
CA ARG A 88 27.15 12.26 17.50
C ARG A 88 25.81 12.31 18.21
N GLN A 89 25.34 13.50 18.59
CA GLN A 89 24.04 13.63 19.23
C GLN A 89 22.90 13.23 18.28
N VAL A 90 22.91 13.76 17.05
CA VAL A 90 21.90 13.41 16.03
C VAL A 90 21.89 11.90 15.75
N LEU A 91 23.06 11.24 15.72
CA LEU A 91 23.15 9.79 15.54
C LEU A 91 22.51 9.03 16.70
N LYS A 92 22.76 9.44 17.95
CA LYS A 92 22.13 8.83 19.13
C LYS A 92 20.61 9.00 19.11
N ASP A 93 20.12 10.18 18.76
CA ASP A 93 18.68 10.44 18.71
C ASP A 93 18.01 9.57 17.63
N LYS A 94 18.65 9.44 16.46
CA LYS A 94 18.18 8.55 15.39
C LYS A 94 18.21 7.07 15.76
N GLU A 95 19.20 6.63 16.53
CA GLU A 95 19.31 5.26 17.01
C GLU A 95 18.13 4.92 17.95
N ILE A 96 17.77 5.84 18.85
CA ILE A 96 16.60 5.71 19.71
C ILE A 96 15.31 5.67 18.89
N GLU A 97 15.15 6.59 17.92
CA GLU A 97 13.98 6.62 17.04
C GLU A 97 13.84 5.33 16.22
N LEU A 98 14.96 4.81 15.70
CA LEU A 98 14.99 3.55 14.95
C LEU A 98 14.56 2.38 15.84
N GLY A 99 15.10 2.28 17.06
CA GLY A 99 14.70 1.26 18.02
C GLY A 99 13.20 1.33 18.35
N GLY A 100 12.65 2.54 18.53
CA GLY A 100 11.20 2.73 18.70
C GLY A 100 10.39 2.17 17.52
N LYS A 101 10.79 2.50 16.29
CA LYS A 101 10.14 1.98 15.07
C LYS A 101 10.25 0.46 14.92
N GLU A 102 11.38 -0.13 15.30
CA GLU A 102 11.56 -1.58 15.29
C GLU A 102 10.59 -2.29 16.25
N THR A 103 10.37 -1.74 17.44
CA THR A 103 9.40 -2.29 18.41
C THR A 103 7.94 -2.16 17.94
N GLU A 104 7.58 -1.04 17.31
CA GLU A 104 6.25 -0.84 16.73
C GLU A 104 6.02 -1.82 15.57
N LEU A 105 7.01 -1.99 14.71
CA LEU A 105 6.97 -2.93 13.59
C LEU A 105 6.81 -4.37 14.09
N ALA A 106 7.55 -4.77 15.13
CA ALA A 106 7.39 -6.07 15.77
C ALA A 106 5.97 -6.27 16.32
N THR A 107 5.41 -5.25 16.99
CA THR A 107 4.05 -5.29 17.52
C THR A 107 3.00 -5.42 16.40
N LEU A 108 3.16 -4.67 15.31
CA LEU A 108 2.27 -4.78 14.14
C LEU A 108 2.36 -6.15 13.48
N ARG A 109 3.57 -6.74 13.38
CA ARG A 109 3.74 -8.11 12.86
C ARG A 109 2.97 -9.13 13.69
N VAL A 110 3.01 -9.03 15.02
CA VAL A 110 2.24 -9.93 15.91
C VAL A 110 0.74 -9.77 15.65
N LYS A 111 0.22 -8.53 15.62
CA LYS A 111 -1.20 -8.28 15.32
C LYS A 111 -1.64 -8.83 13.96
N VAL A 112 -0.78 -8.71 12.93
CA VAL A 112 -1.06 -9.30 11.61
C VAL A 112 -1.14 -10.82 11.70
N HIS A 113 -0.20 -11.48 12.39
CA HIS A 113 -0.24 -12.93 12.57
C HIS A 113 -1.47 -13.41 13.36
N GLU A 114 -1.99 -12.61 14.29
CA GLU A 114 -3.23 -12.93 15.02
C GLU A 114 -4.50 -12.71 14.18
N LEU A 115 -4.49 -11.76 13.25
CA LEU A 115 -5.65 -11.44 12.41
C LEU A 115 -5.82 -12.40 11.22
N ILE A 116 -4.73 -12.92 10.66
CA ILE A 116 -4.77 -13.91 9.56
C ILE A 116 -5.69 -15.11 9.87
N PRO A 117 -5.53 -15.86 10.98
CA PRO A 117 -6.37 -17.03 11.26
C PRO A 117 -7.83 -16.64 11.54
N LYS A 118 -8.09 -15.45 12.10
CA LYS A 118 -9.45 -14.95 12.29
C LYS A 118 -10.14 -14.68 10.95
N MET A 119 -9.40 -14.11 9.99
CA MET A 119 -9.90 -13.89 8.64
C MET A 119 -10.24 -15.22 7.95
N GLU A 120 -9.35 -16.21 8.02
CA GLU A 120 -9.58 -17.56 7.46
C GLU A 120 -10.78 -18.27 8.10
N THR A 121 -10.97 -18.09 9.41
CA THR A 121 -12.13 -18.62 10.14
C THR A 121 -13.43 -17.99 9.64
N TYR A 122 -13.47 -16.65 9.51
CA TYR A 122 -14.67 -15.97 9.01
C TYR A 122 -14.95 -16.29 7.54
N GLU A 123 -13.91 -16.46 6.72
CA GLU A 123 -14.06 -16.87 5.33
C GLU A 123 -14.72 -18.25 5.22
N THR A 124 -14.26 -19.22 6.02
CA THR A 124 -14.87 -20.55 6.11
C THR A 124 -16.33 -20.47 6.57
N GLN A 125 -16.62 -19.72 7.64
CA GLN A 125 -18.00 -19.56 8.15
C GLN A 125 -18.95 -18.93 7.11
N VAL A 126 -18.47 -17.96 6.33
CA VAL A 126 -19.26 -17.34 5.27
C VAL A 126 -19.55 -18.34 4.15
N GLN A 127 -18.58 -19.18 3.76
CA GLN A 127 -18.79 -20.22 2.77
C GLN A 127 -19.82 -21.26 3.25
N GLU A 128 -19.69 -21.76 4.48
CA GLU A 128 -20.63 -22.71 5.08
C GLU A 128 -22.06 -22.14 5.15
N LEU A 129 -22.20 -20.87 5.56
CA LEU A 129 -23.51 -20.20 5.59
C LEU A 129 -24.10 -20.04 4.19
N ALA A 130 -23.29 -19.69 3.19
CA ALA A 130 -23.74 -19.55 1.81
C ALA A 130 -24.25 -20.90 1.25
N GLU A 131 -23.53 -21.98 1.51
CA GLU A 131 -23.97 -23.34 1.14
C GLU A 131 -25.27 -23.74 1.84
N LYS A 132 -25.39 -23.44 3.14
CA LYS A 132 -26.61 -23.71 3.90
C LYS A 132 -27.81 -22.91 3.38
N CYS A 133 -27.62 -21.63 3.05
CA CYS A 133 -28.66 -20.79 2.45
C CYS A 133 -29.13 -21.38 1.12
N LYS A 134 -28.20 -21.77 0.25
CA LYS A 134 -28.53 -22.41 -1.03
C LYS A 134 -29.30 -23.71 -0.85
N LYS A 135 -28.91 -24.55 0.12
CA LYS A 135 -29.62 -25.79 0.44
C LYS A 135 -31.06 -25.52 0.87
N LEU A 136 -31.26 -24.57 1.78
CA LEU A 136 -32.59 -24.20 2.28
C LEU A 136 -33.48 -23.59 1.18
N GLU A 137 -32.90 -22.82 0.27
CA GLU A 137 -33.63 -22.26 -0.87
C GLU A 137 -34.14 -23.35 -1.81
N ASN A 138 -33.30 -24.35 -2.12
CA ASN A 138 -33.71 -25.50 -2.92
C ASN A 138 -34.78 -26.34 -2.20
N GLU A 139 -34.62 -26.62 -0.90
CA GLU A 139 -35.61 -27.37 -0.11
C GLU A 139 -36.95 -26.63 -0.06
N LYS A 140 -36.94 -25.29 0.04
CA LYS A 140 -38.14 -24.47 -0.01
C LYS A 140 -38.85 -24.59 -1.36
N GLU A 141 -38.11 -24.52 -2.47
CA GLU A 141 -38.66 -24.67 -3.81
C GLU A 141 -39.28 -26.07 -4.00
N GLU A 142 -38.57 -27.13 -3.60
CA GLU A 142 -39.07 -28.50 -3.66
C GLU A 142 -40.36 -28.68 -2.83
N MET A 143 -40.39 -28.11 -1.62
CA MET A 143 -41.60 -28.16 -0.78
C MET A 143 -42.77 -27.39 -1.40
N ALA A 144 -42.53 -26.27 -2.08
CA ALA A 144 -43.58 -25.52 -2.77
C ALA A 144 -44.16 -26.32 -3.95
N ASP A 145 -43.32 -26.98 -4.73
CA ASP A 145 -43.74 -27.85 -5.84
C ASP A 145 -44.54 -29.05 -5.34
N GLN A 146 -44.08 -29.67 -4.25
CA GLN A 146 -44.79 -30.79 -3.61
C GLN A 146 -46.15 -30.37 -3.08
N LEU A 147 -46.24 -29.18 -2.45
CA LEU A 147 -47.50 -28.63 -1.96
C LEU A 147 -48.48 -28.39 -3.12
N CYS A 148 -48.03 -27.72 -4.19
CA CYS A 148 -48.83 -27.43 -5.37
C CYS A 148 -49.36 -28.72 -6.02
N THR A 149 -48.49 -29.73 -6.14
CA THR A 149 -48.85 -31.04 -6.70
C THR A 149 -49.89 -31.74 -5.83
N THR A 150 -49.64 -31.85 -4.53
CA THR A 150 -50.52 -32.56 -3.58
C THR A 150 -51.89 -31.88 -3.49
N LEU A 151 -51.89 -30.55 -3.44
CA LEU A 151 -53.10 -29.75 -3.37
C LEU A 151 -53.97 -29.92 -4.63
N ASN A 152 -53.35 -29.84 -5.82
CA ASN A 152 -54.05 -30.07 -7.09
C ASN A 152 -54.62 -31.49 -7.19
N GLN A 153 -53.86 -32.51 -6.77
CA GLN A 153 -54.34 -33.89 -6.75
C GLN A 153 -55.55 -34.06 -5.83
N GLY A 154 -55.50 -33.49 -4.62
CA GLY A 154 -56.62 -33.53 -3.66
C GLY A 154 -57.86 -32.83 -4.19
N PHE A 155 -57.70 -31.66 -4.82
CA PHE A 155 -58.80 -30.91 -5.44
C PHE A 155 -59.46 -31.70 -6.57
N GLN A 156 -58.68 -32.28 -7.48
CA GLN A 156 -59.21 -33.12 -8.56
C GLN A 156 -59.92 -34.37 -8.03
N LEU A 157 -59.40 -34.99 -6.96
CA LEU A 157 -60.09 -36.11 -6.31
C LEU A 157 -61.46 -35.69 -5.76
N ALA A 158 -61.55 -34.52 -5.12
CA ALA A 158 -62.82 -33.98 -4.62
C ALA A 158 -63.81 -33.68 -5.75
N LEU A 159 -63.35 -33.07 -6.86
CA LEU A 159 -64.18 -32.84 -8.05
C LEU A 159 -64.72 -34.14 -8.63
N ASN A 160 -63.88 -35.17 -8.71
CA ASN A 160 -64.29 -36.50 -9.16
C ASN A 160 -65.34 -37.13 -8.23
N GLN A 161 -65.17 -37.00 -6.91
CA GLN A 161 -66.17 -37.46 -5.94
C GLN A 161 -67.52 -36.76 -6.12
N ILE A 162 -67.52 -35.44 -6.33
CA ILE A 162 -68.74 -34.66 -6.60
C ILE A 162 -69.41 -35.14 -7.89
N LYS A 163 -68.64 -35.34 -8.97
CA LYS A 163 -69.19 -35.79 -10.26
C LYS A 163 -69.88 -37.15 -10.18
N VAL A 164 -69.37 -38.04 -9.32
CA VAL A 164 -69.99 -39.35 -9.06
C VAL A 164 -71.30 -39.21 -8.28
N LEU A 165 -71.34 -38.35 -7.26
CA LEU A 165 -72.54 -38.14 -6.42
C LEU A 165 -73.64 -37.32 -7.11
N CYS A 166 -73.25 -36.39 -7.98
CA CYS A 166 -74.15 -35.47 -8.68
C CYS A 166 -73.74 -35.34 -10.16
N PRO A 167 -74.14 -36.27 -11.04
CA PRO A 167 -73.67 -36.31 -12.43
C PRO A 167 -74.04 -35.08 -13.26
N ASP A 168 -75.18 -34.46 -12.96
CA ASP A 168 -75.72 -33.32 -13.71
C ASP A 168 -75.14 -31.97 -13.28
N VAL A 169 -74.35 -31.93 -12.19
CA VAL A 169 -73.77 -30.68 -11.73
C VAL A 169 -72.61 -30.26 -12.64
N ASP A 170 -72.59 -28.99 -13.03
CA ASP A 170 -71.52 -28.38 -13.79
C ASP A 170 -70.44 -27.86 -12.84
N ILE A 171 -69.25 -28.45 -12.93
CA ILE A 171 -68.05 -28.10 -12.15
C ILE A 171 -66.94 -27.55 -13.05
N SER A 172 -67.22 -27.26 -14.32
CA SER A 172 -66.21 -26.77 -15.27
C SER A 172 -65.60 -25.42 -14.85
N GLY A 173 -66.33 -24.62 -14.07
CA GLY A 173 -65.86 -23.36 -13.51
C GLY A 173 -65.11 -23.49 -12.18
N ALA A 174 -65.03 -24.68 -11.58
CA ALA A 174 -64.40 -24.87 -10.28
C ALA A 174 -62.87 -24.74 -10.38
N ASP A 175 -62.31 -23.87 -9.56
CA ASP A 175 -60.88 -23.57 -9.50
C ASP A 175 -60.48 -23.43 -8.03
N ILE A 176 -59.31 -23.94 -7.69
CA ILE A 176 -58.77 -23.91 -6.33
C ILE A 176 -58.33 -22.51 -5.90
N THR A 177 -58.10 -21.60 -6.85
CA THR A 177 -57.75 -20.20 -6.62
C THR A 177 -58.96 -19.30 -6.38
N LYS A 178 -60.16 -19.88 -6.34
CA LYS A 178 -61.42 -19.16 -6.18
C LYS A 178 -62.13 -19.56 -4.91
N GLU A 179 -62.83 -18.61 -4.31
CA GLU A 179 -63.71 -18.82 -3.17
C GLU A 179 -65.17 -18.58 -3.54
N VAL A 180 -66.09 -19.06 -2.69
CA VAL A 180 -67.52 -18.87 -2.87
C VAL A 180 -68.00 -17.69 -2.04
N VAL A 181 -68.36 -16.59 -2.70
CA VAL A 181 -68.95 -15.39 -2.09
C VAL A 181 -70.35 -15.21 -2.65
N ASP A 182 -71.36 -15.19 -1.77
CA ASP A 182 -72.78 -15.07 -2.14
C ASP A 182 -73.25 -16.07 -3.23
N GLY A 183 -72.67 -17.27 -3.24
CA GLY A 183 -72.99 -18.33 -4.20
C GLY A 183 -72.31 -18.18 -5.58
N GLN A 184 -71.40 -17.23 -5.74
CA GLN A 184 -70.58 -17.06 -6.94
C GLN A 184 -69.10 -17.38 -6.66
N LEU A 185 -68.40 -17.89 -7.67
CA LEU A 185 -66.96 -18.12 -7.60
C LEU A 185 -66.20 -16.84 -7.93
N VAL A 186 -65.42 -16.34 -6.97
CA VAL A 186 -64.63 -15.11 -7.07
C VAL A 186 -63.15 -15.43 -6.81
N GLU A 187 -62.22 -14.72 -7.47
CA GLU A 187 -60.78 -14.90 -7.21
C GLU A 187 -60.41 -14.49 -5.78
N ILE A 188 -59.56 -15.29 -5.15
CA ILE A 188 -58.97 -14.96 -3.85
C ILE A 188 -57.97 -13.82 -4.06
N THR A 189 -58.17 -12.69 -3.39
CA THR A 189 -57.21 -11.58 -3.36
C THR A 189 -56.23 -11.74 -2.21
N ASP A 190 -54.94 -11.66 -2.49
CA ASP A 190 -53.87 -11.59 -1.47
C ASP A 190 -53.92 -10.21 -0.79
N ASP A 191 -54.73 -10.05 0.26
CA ASP A 191 -54.69 -8.90 1.19
C ASP A 191 -53.70 -9.14 2.35
#